data_AF-A0A5J4VT95-F1
#
_entry.id   AF-A0A5J4VT95-F1
#
_cell.length_a   1.000
_cell.length_b   1.000
_cell.length_c   1.000
_cell.angle_alpha   90.00
_cell.angle_beta   90.00
_cell.angle_gamma   90.00
#
_symmetry.space_group_name_H-M   'P 1'
#
loop_
_entity.id
_entity.type
_entity.pdbx_description
1 polymer ?
#
loop_
_entity_poly.entity_id
_entity_poly.type
_entity_poly.pdbx_seq_one_letter_code
_entity_poly.pdbx_strand_id
1 'polypeptide(L)'
;MKYDDENIPFEKCVNVLGWNSSRFDIALLWDALDCELWTMDVSIGDLNNAKSITVTRKKSHRKLQFIDAVNLFGQMTLKACFKDYGDKFEHKDVFPYEIINLKNWKEILMKTELFEYEEFKSQLKGCYSITKDEYESYLVYYKRFTNRLEYLKYYNINDTEIMVKPLMNLIDTFDQFNINVLYYISIASCAYATKHYSTYFPYQFNLESDKQVYYEDFDVTADYSNQNPQAKPFVLTEWYWKNKCYNYNQQDYKACRETDKNVTADDYDYYKKLFETSMCSIHSVEFTYDTPPSLDRQNNVLPHTKDNCLPACVSCNIAHASRDSKITSLHIKMRSYVIKHNLPMTVSDERIYKLLRECITGGLAAVFHRENIADKTHINELNYDEQTNKVISQDNENVAIHIIALDGNSLYLSSYSGVKNQNIPYTDCRMYMAGKSRFYSVKSYVIKNCIDQRKDIFVTKVKEYFPKSYYNNLLALPPIFRNIEIENMEEVIGEYMYSQAQKHSLPMNKKDRKLTTLLYTNGQYMVFNNYYLWLLIDLGFVITDYKAIAVIEENTVYESFVRIMMNF
;
A
#
# COMPACT_ATOMS: atom_id res chain seq x y z
N MET A 1 22.86 -4.92 12.10
CA MET A 1 23.19 -4.25 13.38
C MET A 1 23.30 -5.28 14.49
N LYS A 2 24.45 -5.39 15.17
CA LYS A 2 24.51 -5.97 16.52
C LYS A 2 24.32 -4.81 17.49
N TYR A 3 23.34 -4.90 18.38
CA TYR A 3 23.15 -3.93 19.45
C TYR A 3 24.14 -4.26 20.59
N ASP A 4 24.65 -3.23 21.26
CA ASP A 4 25.68 -3.34 22.32
C ASP A 4 25.14 -3.90 23.66
N ASP A 5 23.82 -4.10 23.81
CA ASP A 5 23.21 -4.57 25.05
C ASP A 5 22.65 -6.00 24.90
N GLU A 6 23.39 -6.97 25.46
CA GLU A 6 23.03 -8.39 25.48
C GLU A 6 21.82 -8.72 26.39
N ASN A 7 21.36 -7.76 27.21
CA ASN A 7 20.22 -7.95 28.12
C ASN A 7 18.87 -7.55 27.51
N ILE A 8 18.85 -6.98 26.30
CA ILE A 8 17.59 -6.78 25.57
C ILE A 8 17.11 -8.19 25.18
N PRO A 9 15.98 -8.70 25.71
CA PRO A 9 15.50 -10.03 25.39
C PRO A 9 15.13 -10.05 23.91
N PHE A 10 16.07 -10.51 23.08
CA PHE A 10 15.78 -10.78 21.69
C PHE A 10 14.85 -11.98 21.70
N GLU A 11 13.56 -11.75 21.42
CA GLU A 11 12.65 -12.84 21.06
C GLU A 11 13.23 -13.47 19.79
N LYS A 12 14.02 -14.54 19.96
CA LYS A 12 14.66 -15.23 18.86
C LYS A 12 13.58 -15.96 18.08
N CYS A 13 13.07 -15.28 17.07
CA CYS A 13 12.14 -15.81 16.09
C CYS A 13 12.89 -16.45 14.94
N VAL A 14 12.60 -17.71 14.64
CA VAL A 14 13.13 -18.42 13.47
C VAL A 14 12.05 -18.43 12.39
N ASN A 15 12.39 -17.92 11.21
CA ASN A 15 11.49 -17.89 10.06
C ASN A 15 11.55 -19.23 9.32
N VAL A 16 10.41 -19.85 9.09
CA VAL A 16 10.24 -21.10 8.36
C VAL A 16 9.45 -20.79 7.09
N LEU A 17 10.08 -20.94 5.93
CA LEU A 17 9.45 -20.64 4.64
C LEU A 17 8.96 -21.92 3.98
N GLY A 18 7.76 -21.86 3.40
CA GLY A 18 7.23 -22.91 2.53
C GLY A 18 6.52 -22.28 1.33
N TRP A 19 6.46 -23.01 0.23
CA TRP A 19 5.81 -22.53 -0.99
C TRP A 19 4.31 -22.84 -0.97
N ASN A 20 3.47 -21.81 -0.97
CA ASN A 20 2.01 -21.97 -0.84
C ASN A 20 1.62 -22.64 0.48
N SER A 21 2.44 -22.44 1.51
CA SER A 21 2.34 -23.12 2.81
C SER A 21 1.13 -22.67 3.62
N SER A 22 0.63 -21.46 3.36
CA SER A 22 -0.54 -20.89 4.02
C SER A 22 -1.79 -21.75 3.87
N ARG A 23 -1.98 -22.31 2.67
CA ARG A 23 -3.16 -23.10 2.31
C ARG A 23 -3.04 -24.57 2.65
N PHE A 24 -1.82 -25.09 2.65
CA PHE A 24 -1.58 -26.54 2.76
C PHE A 24 -0.88 -26.89 4.07
N ASP A 25 0.39 -26.51 4.21
CA ASP A 25 1.24 -26.94 5.31
C ASP A 25 0.68 -26.48 6.67
N ILE A 26 0.29 -25.20 6.75
CA ILE A 26 -0.25 -24.59 7.96
C ILE A 26 -1.55 -25.27 8.40
N ALA A 27 -2.43 -25.61 7.46
CA ALA A 27 -3.69 -26.27 7.76
C ALA A 27 -3.46 -27.68 8.36
N LEU A 28 -2.42 -28.39 7.88
CA LEU A 28 -2.03 -29.70 8.41
C LEU A 28 -1.33 -29.60 9.77
N LEU A 29 -0.54 -28.56 9.97
CA LEU A 29 0.26 -28.36 11.18
C LEU A 29 -0.54 -27.70 12.32
N TRP A 30 -1.74 -27.19 12.04
CA TRP A 30 -2.54 -26.42 12.99
C TRP A 30 -2.73 -27.15 14.33
N ASP A 31 -3.29 -28.37 14.29
CA ASP A 31 -3.54 -29.17 15.49
C ASP A 31 -2.25 -29.62 16.19
N ALA A 32 -1.15 -29.76 15.44
CA ALA A 32 0.15 -30.14 16.00
C ALA A 32 0.84 -28.96 16.71
N LEU A 33 0.58 -27.74 16.26
CA LEU A 33 1.21 -26.51 16.73
C LEU A 33 0.42 -25.80 17.83
N ASP A 34 -0.87 -26.08 17.99
CA ASP A 34 -1.66 -25.67 19.16
C ASP A 34 -1.76 -26.82 20.17
N CYS A 35 -0.68 -27.07 20.91
CA CYS A 35 -0.58 -28.19 21.83
C CYS A 35 0.03 -27.80 23.19
N GLU A 36 0.30 -28.76 24.07
CA GLU A 36 0.86 -28.47 25.40
C GLU A 36 2.22 -27.76 25.38
N LEU A 37 2.98 -27.85 24.28
CA LEU A 37 4.33 -27.29 24.16
C LEU A 37 4.36 -25.90 23.52
N TRP A 38 3.37 -25.60 22.67
CA TRP A 38 3.34 -24.43 21.80
C TRP A 38 2.05 -23.65 22.01
N THR A 39 2.10 -22.35 21.78
CA THR A 39 0.91 -21.50 21.72
C THR A 39 0.94 -20.80 20.38
N MET A 40 -0.19 -20.81 19.69
CA MET A 40 -0.34 -20.05 18.46
C MET A 40 -0.57 -18.58 18.79
N ASP A 41 0.26 -17.69 18.22
CA ASP A 41 0.05 -16.25 18.27
C ASP A 41 -0.86 -15.79 17.12
N VAL A 42 -1.07 -14.48 17.00
CA VAL A 42 -1.92 -13.88 15.96
C VAL A 42 -1.41 -14.21 14.56
N SER A 43 -2.27 -14.79 13.72
CA SER A 43 -2.01 -14.96 12.29
C SER A 43 -2.16 -13.63 11.54
N ILE A 44 -1.32 -13.42 10.52
CA ILE A 44 -1.46 -12.27 9.62
C ILE A 44 -2.24 -12.72 8.40
N GLY A 45 -3.42 -12.15 8.17
CA GLY A 45 -4.33 -12.53 7.07
C GLY A 45 -5.63 -13.15 7.58
N ASP A 46 -6.45 -13.66 6.66
CA ASP A 46 -7.64 -14.44 7.01
C ASP A 46 -7.31 -15.94 7.04
N LEU A 47 -8.19 -16.76 7.63
CA LEU A 47 -8.00 -18.23 7.75
C LEU A 47 -7.79 -18.95 6.41
N ASN A 48 -8.25 -18.37 5.29
CA ASN A 48 -8.14 -18.97 3.96
C ASN A 48 -6.90 -18.47 3.18
N ASN A 49 -6.28 -17.38 3.62
CA ASN A 49 -5.15 -16.69 3.00
C ASN A 49 -4.19 -16.13 4.06
N ALA A 50 -3.80 -16.96 5.03
CA ALA A 50 -2.88 -16.56 6.09
C ALA A 50 -1.47 -16.30 5.53
N LYS A 51 -0.97 -15.07 5.57
CA LYS A 51 0.37 -14.72 5.07
C LYS A 51 1.50 -15.23 5.95
N SER A 52 1.27 -15.25 7.26
CA SER A 52 2.19 -15.82 8.24
C SER A 52 1.49 -16.26 9.51
N ILE A 53 2.09 -17.23 10.20
CA ILE A 53 1.68 -17.69 11.52
C ILE A 53 2.90 -17.74 12.42
N THR A 54 2.76 -17.20 13.63
CA THR A 54 3.79 -17.28 14.65
C THR A 54 3.34 -18.23 15.75
N VAL A 55 4.24 -19.12 16.18
CA VAL A 55 4.01 -20.00 17.32
C VAL A 55 5.10 -19.79 18.35
N THR A 56 4.70 -19.70 19.61
CA THR A 56 5.59 -19.46 20.74
C THR A 56 5.65 -20.70 21.63
N ARG A 57 6.88 -21.17 21.88
CA ARG A 57 7.10 -22.30 22.79
C ARG A 57 6.85 -21.86 24.23
N LYS A 58 5.87 -22.48 24.91
CA LYS A 58 5.35 -22.06 26.23
C LYS A 58 6.43 -21.92 27.31
N LYS A 59 7.41 -22.83 27.35
CA LYS A 59 8.46 -22.84 28.39
C LYS A 59 9.63 -21.90 28.12
N SER A 60 10.06 -21.77 26.86
CA SER A 60 11.29 -21.06 26.51
C SER A 60 11.05 -19.73 25.80
N HIS A 61 9.78 -19.40 25.52
CA HIS A 61 9.35 -18.22 24.76
C HIS A 61 10.08 -18.06 23.41
N ARG A 62 10.53 -19.18 22.82
CA ARG A 62 11.15 -19.18 21.47
C ARG A 62 10.03 -19.16 20.43
N LYS A 63 10.22 -18.40 19.36
CA LYS A 63 9.21 -18.22 18.32
C LYS A 63 9.61 -18.91 17.02
N LEU A 64 8.65 -19.55 16.37
CA LEU A 64 8.76 -19.96 14.96
C LEU A 64 7.72 -19.17 14.17
N GLN A 65 8.13 -18.51 13.10
CA GLN A 65 7.24 -17.81 12.20
C GLN A 65 7.21 -18.51 10.85
N PHE A 66 6.08 -19.13 10.53
CA PHE A 66 5.82 -19.74 9.24
C PHE A 66 5.39 -18.66 8.26
N ILE A 67 6.08 -18.55 7.13
CA ILE A 67 5.86 -17.55 6.08
C ILE A 67 5.59 -18.28 4.77
N ASP A 68 4.53 -17.88 4.06
CA ASP A 68 4.28 -18.37 2.72
C ASP A 68 5.11 -17.57 1.70
N ALA A 69 6.07 -18.24 1.08
CA ALA A 69 7.00 -17.67 0.11
C ALA A 69 6.30 -17.14 -1.14
N VAL A 70 5.10 -17.63 -1.49
CA VAL A 70 4.33 -17.11 -2.64
C VAL A 70 4.03 -15.61 -2.47
N ASN A 71 3.86 -15.13 -1.24
CA ASN A 71 3.64 -13.70 -0.99
C ASN A 71 4.85 -12.82 -1.38
N LEU A 72 6.04 -13.39 -1.46
CA LEU A 72 7.30 -12.71 -1.80
C LEU A 72 7.54 -12.60 -3.31
N PHE A 73 6.91 -13.46 -4.11
CA PHE A 73 7.08 -13.47 -5.57
C PHE A 73 5.79 -13.14 -6.34
N GLY A 74 4.64 -13.11 -5.66
CA GLY A 74 3.33 -13.00 -6.29
C GLY A 74 2.72 -14.37 -6.59
N GLN A 75 1.46 -14.38 -7.02
CA GLN A 75 0.72 -15.64 -7.22
C GLN A 75 1.24 -16.41 -8.44
N MET A 76 2.19 -17.31 -8.22
CA MET A 76 2.80 -18.15 -9.25
C MET A 76 3.17 -19.54 -8.72
N THR A 77 3.47 -20.46 -9.64
CA THR A 77 3.99 -21.78 -9.28
C THR A 77 5.48 -21.69 -8.96
N LEU A 78 5.99 -22.61 -8.13
CA LEU A 78 7.43 -22.69 -7.85
C LEU A 78 8.25 -22.85 -9.14
N LYS A 79 7.72 -23.61 -10.11
CA LYS A 79 8.34 -23.78 -11.44
C LYS A 79 8.50 -22.45 -12.18
N ALA A 80 7.47 -21.61 -12.17
CA ALA A 80 7.50 -20.29 -12.80
C ALA A 80 8.48 -19.36 -12.06
N CYS A 81 8.41 -19.32 -10.73
CA CYS A 81 9.33 -18.52 -9.92
C CYS A 81 10.79 -18.88 -10.20
N PHE A 82 11.11 -20.17 -10.25
CA PHE A 82 12.44 -20.63 -10.56
C PHE A 82 12.87 -20.23 -11.99
N LYS A 83 11.99 -20.39 -12.98
CA LYS A 83 12.29 -20.00 -14.36
C LYS A 83 12.57 -18.50 -14.50
N ASP A 84 11.85 -17.68 -13.74
CA ASP A 84 11.92 -16.22 -13.85
C ASP A 84 13.03 -15.61 -12.97
N TYR A 85 13.33 -16.21 -11.80
CA TYR A 85 14.23 -15.65 -10.79
C TYR A 85 15.39 -16.56 -10.34
N GLY A 86 15.39 -17.83 -10.74
CA GLY A 86 16.39 -18.84 -10.39
C GLY A 86 17.58 -18.88 -11.34
N ASP A 87 18.53 -19.77 -11.06
CA ASP A 87 19.69 -20.00 -11.94
C ASP A 87 19.29 -20.86 -13.15
N LYS A 88 19.88 -20.62 -14.32
CA LYS A 88 19.51 -21.33 -15.57
C LYS A 88 19.90 -22.82 -15.57
N PHE A 89 20.71 -23.26 -14.61
CA PHE A 89 21.24 -24.62 -14.55
C PHE A 89 20.47 -25.58 -13.62
N GLU A 90 19.61 -25.05 -12.77
CA GLU A 90 18.74 -25.84 -11.91
C GLU A 90 17.44 -26.23 -12.66
N HIS A 91 16.70 -27.23 -12.17
CA HIS A 91 15.41 -27.60 -12.76
C HIS A 91 14.48 -28.13 -11.68
N LYS A 92 13.18 -27.89 -11.85
CA LYS A 92 12.15 -28.52 -11.02
C LYS A 92 11.83 -29.89 -11.60
N ASP A 93 12.01 -30.92 -10.79
CA ASP A 93 11.65 -32.31 -11.12
C ASP A 93 10.13 -32.54 -11.09
N VAL A 94 9.70 -33.80 -11.31
CA VAL A 94 8.30 -34.20 -11.30
C VAL A 94 8.05 -35.39 -10.38
N PHE A 95 6.92 -35.38 -9.66
CA PHE A 95 6.52 -36.52 -8.81
C PHE A 95 5.01 -36.80 -8.91
N PRO A 96 4.58 -38.07 -9.04
CA PRO A 96 3.18 -38.44 -9.10
C PRO A 96 2.58 -38.57 -7.68
N TYR A 97 2.11 -37.47 -7.09
CA TYR A 97 1.66 -37.47 -5.69
C TYR A 97 0.45 -38.37 -5.39
N GLU A 98 -0.45 -38.57 -6.37
CA GLU A 98 -1.74 -39.25 -6.15
C GLU A 98 -1.62 -40.77 -6.00
N ILE A 99 -0.47 -41.38 -6.31
CA ILE A 99 -0.31 -42.84 -6.23
C ILE A 99 -0.05 -43.33 -4.81
N ILE A 100 0.51 -42.49 -3.94
CA ILE A 100 0.85 -42.84 -2.55
C ILE A 100 -0.22 -42.34 -1.59
N ASN A 101 -0.51 -43.15 -0.58
CA ASN A 101 -1.40 -42.82 0.53
C ASN A 101 -0.97 -43.55 1.81
N LEU A 102 -1.68 -43.29 2.91
CA LEU A 102 -1.37 -43.85 4.24
C LEU A 102 -1.30 -45.39 4.28
N LYS A 103 -1.96 -46.09 3.34
CA LYS A 103 -2.02 -47.56 3.32
C LYS A 103 -0.94 -48.19 2.44
N ASN A 104 -0.53 -47.54 1.36
CA ASN A 104 0.32 -48.16 0.33
C ASN A 104 1.71 -47.52 0.18
N TRP A 105 2.01 -46.41 0.88
CA TRP A 105 3.24 -45.64 0.65
C TRP A 105 4.52 -46.49 0.73
N LYS A 106 4.59 -47.43 1.68
CA LYS A 106 5.78 -48.27 1.88
C LYS A 106 5.97 -49.25 0.73
N GLU A 107 4.90 -49.85 0.25
CA GLU A 107 4.95 -50.77 -0.89
C GLU A 107 5.38 -50.03 -2.16
N ILE A 108 4.77 -48.88 -2.43
CA ILE A 108 5.04 -48.11 -3.64
C ILE A 108 6.43 -47.49 -3.62
N LEU A 109 6.86 -46.87 -2.51
CA LEU A 109 8.13 -46.15 -2.45
C LEU A 109 9.35 -47.09 -2.38
N MET A 110 9.18 -48.36 -1.99
CA MET A 110 10.28 -49.33 -1.94
C MET A 110 10.53 -50.03 -3.29
N LYS A 111 9.66 -49.82 -4.28
CA LYS A 111 9.86 -50.35 -5.63
C LYS A 111 11.07 -49.71 -6.32
N THR A 112 11.78 -50.54 -7.08
CA THR A 112 12.95 -50.13 -7.89
C THR A 112 12.56 -49.67 -9.30
N GLU A 113 11.41 -50.14 -9.79
CA GLU A 113 10.85 -49.74 -11.09
C GLU A 113 10.53 -48.23 -11.16
N LEU A 114 10.67 -47.67 -12.36
CA LEU A 114 10.30 -46.29 -12.70
C LEU A 114 8.80 -46.07 -12.52
N PHE A 115 8.38 -44.82 -12.37
CA PHE A 115 6.97 -44.45 -12.52
C PHE A 115 6.57 -44.49 -13.99
N GLU A 116 5.41 -45.05 -14.30
CA GLU A 116 4.83 -45.02 -15.65
C GLU A 116 4.20 -43.65 -15.94
N TYR A 117 4.11 -43.29 -17.23
CA TYR A 117 3.53 -42.01 -17.63
C TYR A 117 2.08 -41.84 -17.16
N GLU A 118 1.29 -42.93 -17.14
CA GLU A 118 -0.10 -42.91 -16.67
C GLU A 118 -0.23 -42.58 -15.18
N GLU A 119 0.81 -42.87 -14.38
CA GLU A 119 0.84 -42.57 -12.95
C GLU A 119 0.90 -41.05 -12.67
N PHE A 120 1.24 -40.21 -13.66
CA PHE A 120 1.24 -38.75 -13.53
C PHE A 120 -0.10 -38.08 -13.88
N LYS A 121 -1.12 -38.86 -14.20
CA LYS A 121 -2.46 -38.34 -14.49
C LYS A 121 -3.16 -37.90 -13.20
N SER A 122 -3.49 -36.62 -13.13
CA SER A 122 -4.19 -36.08 -11.96
C SER A 122 -5.69 -36.31 -12.08
N GLN A 123 -6.27 -36.95 -11.07
CA GLN A 123 -7.72 -37.08 -10.93
C GLN A 123 -8.38 -35.72 -10.70
N LEU A 124 -7.70 -34.81 -10.00
CA LEU A 124 -8.19 -33.46 -9.73
C LEU A 124 -8.26 -32.59 -10.99
N LYS A 125 -7.25 -32.67 -11.87
CA LYS A 125 -7.20 -31.87 -13.10
C LYS A 125 -7.84 -32.56 -14.31
N GLY A 126 -8.06 -33.87 -14.25
CA GLY A 126 -8.54 -34.67 -15.38
C GLY A 126 -7.53 -34.81 -16.53
N CYS A 127 -6.29 -34.39 -16.34
CA CYS A 127 -5.22 -34.41 -17.34
C CYS A 127 -3.88 -34.82 -16.73
N TYR A 128 -2.88 -35.10 -17.57
CA TYR A 128 -1.50 -35.33 -17.11
C TYR A 128 -0.95 -34.08 -16.42
N SER A 129 -0.26 -34.29 -15.30
CA SER A 129 0.37 -33.22 -14.53
C SER A 129 1.69 -32.73 -15.14
N ILE A 130 2.18 -33.46 -16.15
CA ILE A 130 3.48 -33.26 -16.80
C ILE A 130 3.37 -33.42 -18.31
N THR A 131 4.32 -32.82 -19.02
CA THR A 131 4.54 -32.97 -20.47
C THR A 131 5.34 -34.24 -20.77
N LYS A 132 5.41 -34.61 -22.06
CA LYS A 132 6.24 -35.75 -22.50
C LYS A 132 7.73 -35.49 -22.27
N ASP A 133 8.21 -34.29 -22.58
CA ASP A 133 9.60 -33.90 -22.42
C ASP A 133 10.04 -33.95 -20.94
N GLU A 134 9.15 -33.57 -20.01
CA GLU A 134 9.39 -33.71 -18.57
C GLU A 134 9.48 -35.18 -18.14
N TYR A 135 8.64 -36.05 -18.74
CA TYR A 135 8.71 -37.49 -18.47
C TYR A 135 10.00 -38.11 -19.01
N GLU A 136 10.43 -37.73 -20.22
CA GLU A 136 11.72 -38.15 -20.77
C GLU A 136 12.89 -37.72 -19.88
N SER A 137 12.83 -36.49 -19.36
CA SER A 137 13.81 -35.99 -18.39
C SER A 137 13.80 -36.85 -17.12
N TYR A 138 12.62 -37.11 -16.55
CA TYR A 138 12.46 -37.99 -15.38
C TYR A 138 13.12 -39.36 -15.58
N LEU A 139 12.92 -40.00 -16.74
CA LEU A 139 13.51 -41.32 -17.05
C LEU A 139 15.05 -41.30 -17.04
N VAL A 140 15.66 -40.17 -17.40
CA VAL A 140 17.12 -39.99 -17.37
C VAL A 140 17.60 -39.78 -15.94
N TYR A 141 16.94 -38.91 -15.17
CA TYR A 141 17.34 -38.58 -13.80
C TYR A 141 17.13 -39.72 -12.83
N TYR A 142 16.02 -40.46 -12.95
CA TYR A 142 15.67 -41.54 -12.02
C TYR A 142 16.72 -42.64 -11.94
N LYS A 143 17.49 -42.87 -13.02
CA LYS A 143 18.58 -43.87 -13.08
C LYS A 143 19.66 -43.68 -12.01
N ARG A 144 19.72 -42.51 -11.36
CA ARG A 144 20.65 -42.19 -10.28
C ARG A 144 20.20 -42.73 -8.92
N PHE A 145 18.98 -43.25 -8.80
CA PHE A 145 18.38 -43.65 -7.54
C PHE A 145 18.04 -45.14 -7.52
N THR A 146 18.15 -45.76 -6.36
CA THR A 146 17.96 -47.21 -6.20
C THR A 146 16.47 -47.58 -6.18
N ASN A 147 15.64 -46.68 -5.63
CA ASN A 147 14.20 -46.88 -5.48
C ASN A 147 13.45 -45.54 -5.46
N ARG A 148 12.12 -45.63 -5.51
CA ARG A 148 11.22 -44.47 -5.55
C ARG A 148 11.31 -43.60 -4.27
N LEU A 149 11.70 -44.16 -3.12
CA LEU A 149 11.91 -43.41 -1.87
C LEU A 149 13.15 -42.51 -1.94
N GLU A 150 14.26 -43.01 -2.48
CA GLU A 150 15.46 -42.20 -2.69
C GLU A 150 15.19 -41.05 -3.67
N TYR A 151 14.44 -41.34 -4.75
CA TYR A 151 13.98 -40.31 -5.67
C TYR A 151 13.09 -39.27 -4.97
N LEU A 152 12.12 -39.69 -4.16
CA LEU A 152 11.24 -38.76 -3.41
C LEU A 152 12.03 -37.87 -2.45
N LYS A 153 13.03 -38.43 -1.75
CA LYS A 153 13.91 -37.63 -0.87
C LYS A 153 14.67 -36.56 -1.66
N TYR A 154 15.27 -36.96 -2.78
CA TYR A 154 15.95 -36.04 -3.67
C TYR A 154 14.99 -34.96 -4.19
N TYR A 155 13.82 -35.36 -4.71
CA TYR A 155 12.78 -34.47 -5.22
C TYR A 155 12.40 -33.40 -4.17
N ASN A 156 12.13 -33.81 -2.93
CA ASN A 156 11.74 -32.90 -1.84
C ASN A 156 12.88 -31.94 -1.44
N ILE A 157 14.13 -32.43 -1.46
CA ILE A 157 15.31 -31.59 -1.21
C ILE A 157 15.47 -30.58 -2.34
N ASN A 158 15.41 -31.02 -3.60
CA ASN A 158 15.52 -30.15 -4.78
C ASN A 158 14.44 -29.06 -4.75
N ASP A 159 13.18 -29.40 -4.50
CA ASP A 159 12.07 -28.43 -4.37
C ASP A 159 12.33 -27.36 -3.28
N THR A 160 13.11 -27.70 -2.25
CA THR A 160 13.50 -26.75 -1.20
C THR A 160 14.72 -25.92 -1.62
N GLU A 161 15.74 -26.55 -2.20
CA GLU A 161 16.99 -25.90 -2.61
C GLU A 161 16.77 -24.86 -3.71
N ILE A 162 15.95 -25.16 -4.72
CA ILE A 162 15.66 -24.22 -5.83
C ILE A 162 14.93 -22.94 -5.39
N MET A 163 14.32 -22.93 -4.19
CA MET A 163 13.73 -21.72 -3.62
C MET A 163 14.79 -20.78 -3.03
N VAL A 164 15.91 -21.33 -2.55
CA VAL A 164 16.90 -20.58 -1.77
C VAL A 164 17.48 -19.43 -2.60
N LYS A 165 17.87 -19.69 -3.86
CA LYS A 165 18.53 -18.69 -4.69
C LYS A 165 17.60 -17.50 -5.03
N PRO A 166 16.36 -17.70 -5.53
CA PRO A 166 15.39 -16.60 -5.68
C PRO A 166 15.15 -15.81 -4.40
N LEU A 167 15.03 -16.49 -3.25
CA LEU A 167 14.84 -15.83 -1.95
C LEU A 167 16.03 -14.99 -1.55
N MET A 168 17.25 -15.50 -1.70
CA MET A 168 18.47 -14.74 -1.41
C MET A 168 18.62 -13.53 -2.33
N ASN A 169 18.39 -13.69 -3.64
CA ASN A 169 18.40 -12.58 -4.58
C ASN A 169 17.39 -11.49 -4.17
N LEU A 170 16.19 -11.89 -3.72
CA LEU A 170 15.17 -10.96 -3.25
C LEU A 170 15.61 -10.23 -1.96
N ILE A 171 16.17 -10.96 -0.99
CA ILE A 171 16.71 -10.39 0.24
C ILE A 171 17.80 -9.38 -0.10
N ASP A 172 18.78 -9.76 -0.91
CA ASP A 172 19.89 -8.89 -1.32
C ASP A 172 19.39 -7.63 -2.04
N THR A 173 18.36 -7.77 -2.88
CA THR A 173 17.74 -6.64 -3.60
C THR A 173 17.11 -5.61 -2.67
N PHE A 174 16.52 -6.01 -1.54
CA PHE A 174 15.91 -5.09 -0.58
C PHE A 174 16.86 -4.68 0.56
N ASP A 175 17.90 -5.45 0.82
CA ASP A 175 18.93 -5.14 1.84
C ASP A 175 19.69 -3.85 1.50
N GLN A 176 19.89 -3.55 0.21
CA GLN A 176 20.46 -2.27 -0.23
C GLN A 176 19.66 -1.04 0.25
N PHE A 177 18.39 -1.21 0.59
CA PHE A 177 17.50 -0.18 1.14
C PHE A 177 17.22 -0.36 2.63
N ASN A 178 18.01 -1.19 3.34
CA ASN A 178 17.81 -1.56 4.73
C ASN A 178 16.44 -2.21 5.02
N ILE A 179 15.86 -2.93 4.05
CA ILE A 179 14.54 -3.54 4.17
C ILE A 179 14.66 -5.04 4.39
N ASN A 180 14.22 -5.49 5.56
CA ASN A 180 14.15 -6.91 5.89
C ASN A 180 12.91 -7.56 5.26
N VAL A 181 13.12 -8.29 4.16
CA VAL A 181 12.07 -9.00 3.42
C VAL A 181 11.26 -9.96 4.30
N LEU A 182 11.93 -10.66 5.23
CA LEU A 182 11.27 -11.62 6.11
C LEU A 182 10.43 -10.95 7.21
N TYR A 183 10.70 -9.69 7.54
CA TYR A 183 9.84 -8.91 8.43
C TYR A 183 8.57 -8.44 7.70
N TYR A 184 8.69 -8.02 6.44
CA TYR A 184 7.57 -7.49 5.66
C TYR A 184 6.72 -8.56 4.97
N ILE A 185 7.23 -9.80 4.85
CA ILE A 185 6.57 -11.04 4.44
C ILE A 185 5.83 -11.02 3.08
N SER A 186 5.90 -9.91 2.32
CA SER A 186 5.35 -9.82 0.97
C SER A 186 6.07 -8.76 0.14
N ILE A 187 6.10 -8.97 -1.18
CA ILE A 187 6.72 -8.02 -2.11
C ILE A 187 6.06 -6.64 -2.08
N ALA A 188 4.73 -6.60 -1.94
CA ALA A 188 3.97 -5.36 -1.87
C ALA A 188 4.32 -4.56 -0.61
N SER A 189 4.46 -5.23 0.53
CA SER A 189 4.93 -4.59 1.77
C SER A 189 6.36 -4.09 1.66
N CYS A 190 7.26 -4.86 1.02
CA CYS A 190 8.64 -4.44 0.78
C CYS A 190 8.68 -3.19 -0.11
N ALA A 191 7.96 -3.19 -1.25
CA ALA A 191 7.86 -2.04 -2.13
C ALA A 191 7.28 -0.79 -1.43
N TYR A 192 6.28 -0.98 -0.55
CA TYR A 192 5.74 0.10 0.27
C TYR A 192 6.79 0.66 1.24
N ALA A 193 7.58 -0.20 1.88
CA ALA A 193 8.68 0.21 2.74
C ALA A 193 9.79 0.94 1.95
N THR A 194 10.15 0.46 0.76
CA THR A 194 11.13 1.10 -0.13
C THR A 194 10.70 2.51 -0.52
N LYS A 195 9.40 2.69 -0.82
CA LYS A 195 8.84 4.02 -1.11
C LYS A 195 8.96 4.99 0.07
N HIS A 196 8.79 4.52 1.30
CA HIS A 196 9.02 5.37 2.49
C HIS A 196 10.50 5.63 2.70
N TYR A 197 11.34 4.61 2.54
CA TYR A 197 12.80 4.76 2.62
C TYR A 197 13.30 5.83 1.65
N SER A 198 12.86 5.82 0.39
CA SER A 198 13.22 6.84 -0.60
C SER A 198 12.75 8.26 -0.24
N THR A 199 11.73 8.38 0.60
CA THR A 199 11.15 9.65 1.03
C THR A 199 11.93 10.26 2.19
N TYR A 200 12.34 9.42 3.15
CA TYR A 200 13.11 9.86 4.30
C TYR A 200 14.61 9.90 4.03
N PHE A 201 15.11 9.11 3.09
CA PHE A 201 16.54 9.01 2.77
C PHE A 201 16.80 9.15 1.25
N PRO A 202 16.34 10.24 0.61
CA PRO A 202 16.46 10.41 -0.84
C PRO A 202 17.91 10.41 -1.34
N TYR A 203 18.89 10.90 -0.56
CA TYR A 203 20.30 10.89 -0.96
C TYR A 203 20.91 9.49 -0.90
N GLN A 204 20.53 8.69 0.10
CA GLN A 204 20.96 7.28 0.18
C GLN A 204 20.25 6.39 -0.83
N PHE A 205 19.02 6.76 -1.21
CA PHE A 205 18.24 6.01 -2.17
C PHE A 205 18.69 6.25 -3.61
N ASN A 206 19.07 7.49 -3.95
CA ASN A 206 19.46 7.83 -5.31
C ASN A 206 20.90 7.41 -5.65
N LEU A 207 21.05 6.35 -6.43
CA LEU A 207 22.35 5.82 -6.87
C LEU A 207 22.96 6.59 -8.05
N GLU A 208 22.16 7.41 -8.76
CA GLU A 208 22.61 8.17 -9.94
C GLU A 208 22.43 9.68 -9.77
N SER A 209 23.52 10.41 -10.03
CA SER A 209 23.70 11.83 -9.74
C SER A 209 23.00 12.77 -10.73
N ASP A 210 21.71 12.55 -11.02
CA ASP A 210 20.93 13.61 -11.64
C ASP A 210 20.82 14.76 -10.64
N LYS A 211 21.27 15.94 -11.09
CA LYS A 211 21.47 17.20 -10.35
C LYS A 211 20.17 17.82 -9.83
N GLN A 212 19.23 17.01 -9.35
CA GLN A 212 18.00 17.47 -8.76
C GLN A 212 18.21 17.68 -7.27
N VAL A 213 17.79 18.84 -6.77
CA VAL A 213 17.82 19.14 -5.34
C VAL A 213 16.69 18.35 -4.69
N TYR A 214 17.04 17.20 -4.09
CA TYR A 214 16.14 16.43 -3.24
C TYR A 214 16.10 17.03 -1.83
N TYR A 215 15.15 16.59 -1.01
CA TYR A 215 15.12 16.94 0.41
C TYR A 215 16.36 16.37 1.14
N GLU A 216 16.74 16.98 2.26
CA GLU A 216 17.75 16.41 3.14
C GLU A 216 17.30 15.06 3.69
N ASP A 217 18.25 14.14 3.88
CA ASP A 217 17.97 12.87 4.55
C ASP A 217 17.48 13.14 5.98
N PHE A 218 16.57 12.31 6.46
CA PHE A 218 16.06 12.36 7.81
C PHE A 218 17.18 12.01 8.80
N ASP A 219 17.43 12.94 9.69
CA ASP A 219 18.39 12.85 10.78
C ASP A 219 17.63 12.97 12.10
N VAL A 220 17.68 11.91 12.89
CA VAL A 220 17.05 11.86 14.21
C VAL A 220 17.61 12.92 15.17
N THR A 221 18.79 13.48 14.90
CA THR A 221 19.43 14.52 15.71
C THR A 221 19.08 15.94 15.26
N ALA A 222 18.63 16.11 14.02
CA ALA A 222 18.27 17.42 13.47
C ALA A 222 17.03 18.03 14.14
N ASP A 223 16.94 19.36 14.01
CA ASP A 223 15.76 20.13 14.39
C ASP A 223 14.86 20.38 13.17
N TYR A 224 13.69 19.76 13.19
CA TYR A 224 12.65 19.91 12.18
C TYR A 224 11.49 20.79 12.64
N SER A 225 11.66 21.51 13.73
CA SER A 225 10.60 22.33 14.27
C SER A 225 10.21 23.43 13.28
N ASN A 226 8.93 23.42 12.90
CA ASN A 226 8.32 24.56 12.23
C ASN A 226 7.91 25.57 13.29
N GLN A 227 8.88 26.09 14.06
CA GLN A 227 8.60 27.19 14.95
C GLN A 227 8.14 28.37 14.11
N ASN A 228 6.98 28.93 14.47
CA ASN A 228 6.56 30.20 13.90
C ASN A 228 7.69 31.22 14.21
N PRO A 229 8.30 31.88 13.19
CA PRO A 229 9.39 32.82 13.41
C PRO A 229 9.00 33.99 14.33
N GLN A 230 7.69 34.21 14.53
CA GLN A 230 7.12 35.22 15.41
C GLN A 230 6.63 34.65 16.75
N ALA A 231 6.80 33.34 17.01
CA ALA A 231 6.43 32.72 18.27
C ALA A 231 7.23 33.36 19.41
N LYS A 232 6.51 33.88 20.40
CA LYS A 232 7.16 34.45 21.58
C LYS A 232 7.61 33.32 22.51
N PRO A 233 8.81 33.43 23.11
CA PRO A 233 9.22 32.54 24.17
C PRO A 233 8.16 32.48 25.27
N PHE A 234 7.91 31.28 25.79
CA PHE A 234 6.95 31.10 26.87
C PHE A 234 7.47 31.75 28.15
N VAL A 235 6.63 32.54 28.82
CA VAL A 235 6.97 33.13 30.12
C VAL A 235 6.10 32.47 31.19
N LEU A 236 6.73 31.76 32.12
CA LEU A 236 6.01 31.07 33.20
C LEU A 236 5.40 32.09 34.18
N THR A 237 4.08 32.10 34.30
CA THR A 237 3.37 32.88 35.32
C THR A 237 3.11 32.03 36.56
N GLU A 238 3.06 32.65 37.74
CA GLU A 238 2.73 31.94 38.98
C GLU A 238 1.38 31.22 38.89
N TRP A 239 0.39 31.84 38.24
CA TRP A 239 -0.93 31.25 38.07
C TRP A 239 -0.88 29.98 37.22
N TYR A 240 -0.14 30.01 36.09
CA TYR A 240 0.05 28.83 35.26
C TYR A 240 0.74 27.71 36.06
N TRP A 241 1.77 28.05 36.82
CA TRP A 241 2.49 27.09 37.66
C TRP A 241 1.62 26.48 38.76
N LYS A 242 0.89 27.29 39.52
CA LYS A 242 -0.08 26.85 40.54
C LYS A 242 -1.10 25.88 39.95
N ASN A 243 -1.63 26.18 38.77
CA ASN A 243 -2.55 25.29 38.06
C ASN A 243 -1.88 23.98 37.61
N LYS A 244 -0.62 24.01 37.17
CA LYS A 244 0.14 22.79 36.85
C LYS A 244 0.38 21.91 38.08
N CYS A 245 0.84 22.47 39.19
CA CYS A 245 1.03 21.73 40.45
C CYS A 245 -0.27 21.05 40.90
N TYR A 246 -1.40 21.78 40.85
CA TYR A 246 -2.71 21.19 41.16
C TYR A 246 -3.01 19.98 40.26
N ASN A 247 -2.83 20.12 38.94
CA ASN A 247 -3.07 19.03 37.99
C ASN A 247 -2.12 17.84 38.20
N TYR A 248 -0.85 18.06 38.53
CA TYR A 248 0.09 16.97 38.83
C TYR A 248 -0.30 16.22 40.10
N ASN A 249 -0.69 16.96 41.15
CA ASN A 249 -1.19 16.37 42.39
C ASN A 249 -2.44 15.50 42.15
N GLN A 250 -3.40 16.00 41.37
CA GLN A 250 -4.60 15.22 41.01
C GLN A 250 -4.27 13.96 40.19
N GLN A 251 -3.30 14.04 39.27
CA GLN A 251 -2.86 12.88 38.49
C GLN A 251 -2.19 11.82 39.35
N ASP A 252 -1.36 12.22 40.30
CA ASP A 252 -0.65 11.31 41.21
C ASP A 252 -1.59 10.72 42.25
N TYR A 253 -2.51 11.51 42.79
CA TYR A 253 -3.58 11.03 43.66
C TYR A 253 -4.43 9.96 42.98
N LYS A 254 -4.92 10.23 41.76
CA LYS A 254 -5.75 9.28 40.99
C LYS A 254 -5.05 7.97 40.66
N ALA A 255 -3.72 7.99 40.59
CA ALA A 255 -2.91 6.81 40.31
C ALA A 255 -2.29 6.19 41.59
N CYS A 256 -2.75 6.60 42.77
CA CYS A 256 -2.30 6.10 44.07
C CYS A 256 -0.78 6.27 44.32
N ARG A 257 -0.18 7.37 43.84
CA ARG A 257 1.21 7.76 44.12
C ARG A 257 1.30 8.68 45.34
N GLU A 258 2.47 8.72 45.97
CA GLU A 258 2.79 9.68 47.06
C GLU A 258 2.58 11.11 46.55
N THR A 259 1.81 11.95 47.25
CA THR A 259 1.51 13.32 46.78
C THR A 259 2.14 14.42 47.65
N ASP A 260 2.72 14.06 48.79
CA ASP A 260 3.40 14.93 49.73
C ASP A 260 4.75 15.46 49.19
N LYS A 261 5.44 14.64 48.39
CA LYS A 261 6.72 14.98 47.74
C LYS A 261 6.59 15.63 46.37
N ASN A 262 5.36 15.94 45.94
CA ASN A 262 5.14 16.56 44.65
C ASN A 262 5.70 17.99 44.59
N VAL A 263 5.99 18.43 43.36
CA VAL A 263 6.26 19.84 43.08
C VAL A 263 5.12 20.73 43.55
N THR A 264 5.48 21.87 44.14
CA THR A 264 4.54 22.79 44.76
C THR A 264 4.61 24.18 44.13
N ALA A 265 3.69 25.06 44.52
CA ALA A 265 3.71 26.45 44.08
C ALA A 265 5.02 27.17 44.48
N ASP A 266 5.67 26.73 45.56
CA ASP A 266 6.92 27.32 46.06
C ASP A 266 8.12 27.02 45.15
N ASP A 267 8.01 26.03 44.26
CA ASP A 267 9.05 25.70 43.28
C ASP A 267 9.06 26.62 42.05
N TYR A 268 8.25 27.70 42.05
CA TYR A 268 8.04 28.58 40.91
C TYR A 268 9.35 29.11 40.30
N ASP A 269 10.24 29.69 41.11
CA ASP A 269 11.47 30.32 40.61
C ASP A 269 12.41 29.30 39.96
N TYR A 270 12.46 28.08 40.52
CA TYR A 270 13.23 26.97 39.96
C TYR A 270 12.71 26.59 38.57
N TYR A 271 11.40 26.35 38.44
CA TYR A 271 10.82 25.91 37.18
C TYR A 271 10.71 27.02 36.13
N LYS A 272 10.59 28.29 36.55
CA LYS A 272 10.71 29.43 35.65
C LYS A 272 12.07 29.44 34.98
N LYS A 273 13.15 29.38 35.77
CA LYS A 273 14.52 29.33 35.24
C LYS A 273 14.75 28.08 34.40
N LEU A 274 14.21 26.93 34.82
CA LEU A 274 14.33 25.69 34.06
C LEU A 274 13.69 25.84 32.67
N PHE A 275 12.44 26.30 32.57
CA PHE A 275 11.78 26.44 31.27
C PHE A 275 12.36 27.57 30.40
N GLU A 276 12.97 28.60 30.98
CA GLU A 276 13.68 29.65 30.24
C GLU A 276 15.02 29.19 29.65
N THR A 277 15.66 28.19 30.27
CA THR A 277 17.03 27.76 29.91
C THR A 277 17.09 26.37 29.28
N SER A 278 15.98 25.63 29.28
CA SER A 278 15.89 24.27 28.75
C SER A 278 15.00 24.18 27.53
N MET A 279 15.18 23.08 26.80
CA MET A 279 14.32 22.67 25.70
C MET A 279 13.48 21.47 26.14
N CYS A 280 12.45 21.14 25.36
CA CYS A 280 11.72 19.90 25.57
C CYS A 280 12.66 18.69 25.49
N SER A 281 12.66 17.85 26.51
CA SER A 281 13.46 16.62 26.60
C SER A 281 13.15 15.59 25.51
N ILE A 282 11.97 15.66 24.88
CA ILE A 282 11.52 14.67 23.89
C ILE A 282 11.93 15.06 22.46
N HIS A 283 11.80 16.33 22.05
CA HIS A 283 12.12 16.75 20.68
C HIS A 283 13.15 17.87 20.57
N SER A 284 13.72 18.33 21.69
CA SER A 284 14.80 19.31 21.73
C SER A 284 14.46 20.66 21.09
N VAL A 285 13.26 21.19 21.35
CA VAL A 285 12.84 22.52 20.88
C VAL A 285 12.44 23.39 22.06
N GLU A 286 12.68 24.69 21.94
CA GLU A 286 12.35 25.71 22.94
C GLU A 286 10.84 25.82 23.23
N PHE A 287 10.52 26.26 24.44
CA PHE A 287 9.14 26.47 24.89
C PHE A 287 8.60 27.82 24.42
N THR A 288 7.48 27.77 23.71
CA THR A 288 6.74 28.95 23.24
C THR A 288 5.29 28.88 23.72
N TYR A 289 4.51 29.93 23.49
CA TYR A 289 3.07 29.88 23.75
C TYR A 289 2.33 28.82 22.90
N ASP A 290 2.88 28.44 21.74
CA ASP A 290 2.35 27.36 20.90
C ASP A 290 2.78 25.98 21.41
N THR A 291 3.89 25.90 22.14
CA THR A 291 4.49 24.68 22.71
C THR A 291 4.68 24.81 24.23
N PRO A 292 3.60 25.00 25.01
CA PRO A 292 3.73 25.34 26.42
C PRO A 292 4.40 24.21 27.21
N PRO A 293 5.24 24.53 28.22
CA PRO A 293 5.97 23.55 28.99
C PRO A 293 5.08 22.78 29.98
N SER A 294 5.56 21.59 30.32
CA SER A 294 5.04 20.67 31.31
C SER A 294 6.17 19.82 31.89
N LEU A 295 5.89 19.06 32.93
CA LEU A 295 6.77 18.05 33.51
C LEU A 295 6.37 16.66 33.03
N ASP A 296 7.30 15.96 32.39
CA ASP A 296 7.18 14.56 32.02
C ASP A 296 7.99 13.71 33.00
N ARG A 297 7.40 12.61 33.48
CA ARG A 297 8.04 11.76 34.49
C ARG A 297 8.97 10.76 33.83
N GLN A 298 10.15 10.62 34.40
CA GLN A 298 11.11 9.58 34.03
C GLN A 298 10.63 8.20 34.49
N ASN A 299 10.05 8.13 35.69
CA ASN A 299 9.42 6.92 36.22
C ASN A 299 7.94 7.20 36.57
N ASN A 300 7.03 6.54 35.85
CA ASN A 300 5.59 6.67 36.03
C ASN A 300 5.04 6.06 37.33
N VAL A 301 5.84 5.28 38.06
CA VAL A 301 5.52 4.78 39.42
C VAL A 301 5.81 5.84 40.48
N LEU A 302 6.74 6.76 40.21
CA LEU A 302 7.11 7.82 41.13
C LEU A 302 6.29 9.09 40.87
N PRO A 303 6.08 9.92 41.90
CA PRO A 303 5.30 11.15 41.76
C PRO A 303 6.09 12.25 41.04
N HIS A 304 5.43 13.37 40.72
CA HIS A 304 6.07 14.51 40.09
C HIS A 304 7.00 15.24 41.06
N THR A 305 8.24 14.76 41.20
CA THR A 305 9.30 15.40 41.98
C THR A 305 10.33 16.08 41.06
N LYS A 306 11.18 16.94 41.62
CA LYS A 306 12.28 17.59 40.88
C LYS A 306 13.22 16.58 40.22
N ASP A 307 13.56 15.51 40.93
CA ASP A 307 14.50 14.49 40.44
C ASP A 307 13.85 13.49 39.46
N ASN A 308 12.52 13.35 39.49
CA ASN A 308 11.79 12.43 38.63
C ASN A 308 11.22 13.08 37.36
N CYS A 309 11.30 14.41 37.20
CA CYS A 309 10.67 15.11 36.09
C CYS A 309 11.68 15.78 35.16
N LEU A 310 11.42 15.68 33.85
CA LEU A 310 12.11 16.45 32.81
C LEU A 310 11.16 17.48 32.18
N PRO A 311 11.68 18.64 31.75
CA PRO A 311 10.88 19.64 31.06
C PRO A 311 10.48 19.10 29.68
N ALA A 312 9.18 19.04 29.40
CA ALA A 312 8.62 18.56 28.13
C ALA A 312 7.44 19.40 27.67
N CYS A 313 7.25 19.53 26.36
CA CYS A 313 6.11 20.25 25.82
C CYS A 313 4.80 19.49 26.15
N VAL A 314 3.68 20.19 26.37
CA VAL A 314 2.40 19.53 26.71
C VAL A 314 2.00 18.46 25.69
N SER A 315 2.07 18.75 24.39
CA SER A 315 1.70 17.77 23.36
C SER A 315 2.63 16.56 23.33
N CYS A 316 3.88 16.74 23.73
CA CYS A 316 4.93 15.73 23.72
C CYS A 316 4.77 14.77 24.89
N ASN A 317 4.49 15.32 26.07
CA ASN A 317 4.12 14.58 27.26
C ASN A 317 2.86 13.72 27.00
N ILE A 318 1.84 14.30 26.34
CA ILE A 318 0.64 13.55 25.92
C ILE A 318 0.97 12.43 24.92
N ALA A 319 1.84 12.70 23.94
CA ALA A 319 2.23 11.71 22.93
C ALA A 319 3.08 10.57 23.52
N HIS A 320 3.96 10.90 24.46
CA HIS A 320 4.79 9.98 25.22
C HIS A 320 3.93 9.08 26.11
N ALA A 321 3.08 9.68 26.96
CA ALA A 321 2.25 8.98 27.92
C ALA A 321 3.07 7.97 28.77
N SER A 322 3.05 6.70 28.40
CA SER A 322 3.84 5.63 29.03
C SER A 322 4.63 4.79 28.02
N ARG A 323 4.83 5.32 26.81
CA ARG A 323 5.58 4.67 25.72
C ARG A 323 7.07 4.92 25.90
N ASP A 324 7.89 4.23 25.13
CA ASP A 324 9.33 4.49 25.09
C ASP A 324 9.62 5.93 24.60
N SER A 325 10.48 6.64 25.32
CA SER A 325 10.78 8.05 25.06
C SER A 325 11.56 8.25 23.76
N LYS A 326 12.45 7.32 23.39
CA LYS A 326 13.21 7.37 22.14
C LYS A 326 12.30 7.10 20.94
N ILE A 327 11.41 6.11 21.03
CA ILE A 327 10.43 5.81 19.97
C ILE A 327 9.46 6.99 19.81
N THR A 328 9.00 7.58 20.92
CA THR A 328 8.12 8.75 20.87
C THR A 328 8.82 9.94 20.22
N SER A 329 10.06 10.22 20.63
CA SER A 329 10.91 11.25 20.03
C SER A 329 11.05 11.06 18.52
N LEU A 330 11.39 9.84 18.09
CA LEU A 330 11.51 9.48 16.68
C LEU A 330 10.22 9.80 15.90
N HIS A 331 9.06 9.34 16.38
CA HIS A 331 7.78 9.60 15.71
C HIS A 331 7.44 11.10 15.62
N ILE A 332 7.72 11.87 16.67
CA ILE A 332 7.50 13.32 16.66
C ILE A 332 8.41 13.98 15.63
N LYS A 333 9.70 13.62 15.60
CA LYS A 333 10.67 14.18 14.64
C LYS A 333 10.33 13.80 13.20
N MET A 334 9.96 12.55 12.93
CA MET A 334 9.50 12.13 11.61
C MET A 334 8.27 12.92 11.16
N ARG A 335 7.31 13.15 12.07
CA ARG A 335 6.13 13.99 11.77
C ARG A 335 6.54 15.42 11.44
N SER A 336 7.46 16.01 12.20
CA SER A 336 7.96 17.36 11.94
C SER A 336 8.67 17.47 10.59
N TYR A 337 9.51 16.48 10.24
CA TYR A 337 10.14 16.37 8.92
C TYR A 337 9.09 16.33 7.79
N VAL A 338 8.06 15.49 7.92
CA VAL A 338 6.95 15.39 6.96
C VAL A 338 6.23 16.74 6.79
N ILE A 339 6.01 17.49 7.88
CA ILE A 339 5.36 18.81 7.79
C ILE A 339 6.29 19.83 7.13
N LYS A 340 7.58 19.87 7.49
CA LYS A 340 8.58 20.80 6.92
C LYS A 340 8.70 20.65 5.40
N HIS A 341 8.64 19.42 4.91
CA HIS A 341 8.81 19.11 3.48
C HIS A 341 7.49 18.89 2.71
N ASN A 342 6.34 19.23 3.31
CA ASN A 342 5.01 19.05 2.72
C ASN A 342 4.75 17.62 2.20
N LEU A 343 5.29 16.61 2.88
CA LEU A 343 5.17 15.22 2.47
C LEU A 343 3.72 14.71 2.64
N PRO A 344 3.31 13.68 1.88
CA PRO A 344 2.00 13.06 2.03
C PRO A 344 1.74 12.63 3.48
N MET A 345 0.60 13.05 4.03
CA MET A 345 0.23 12.78 5.42
C MET A 345 -1.24 12.38 5.53
N THR A 346 -1.62 11.79 6.67
CA THR A 346 -3.02 11.48 6.95
C THR A 346 -3.88 12.74 6.90
N VAL A 347 -4.97 12.68 6.14
CA VAL A 347 -5.94 13.77 6.04
C VAL A 347 -6.62 13.99 7.39
N SER A 348 -6.38 15.15 8.00
CA SER A 348 -6.96 15.51 9.30
C SER A 348 -8.30 16.23 9.19
N ASP A 349 -8.59 16.89 8.06
CA ASP A 349 -9.86 17.56 7.82
C ASP A 349 -10.90 16.57 7.29
N GLU A 350 -11.94 16.31 8.10
CA GLU A 350 -13.01 15.38 7.76
C GLU A 350 -13.73 15.74 6.44
N ARG A 351 -13.83 17.02 6.08
CA ARG A 351 -14.48 17.48 4.85
C ARG A 351 -13.65 17.13 3.63
N ILE A 352 -12.33 17.32 3.72
CA ILE A 352 -11.39 16.90 2.68
C ILE A 352 -11.41 15.37 2.56
N TYR A 353 -11.38 14.67 3.70
CA TYR A 353 -11.47 13.20 3.71
C TYR A 353 -12.74 12.71 3.02
N LYS A 354 -13.91 13.27 3.36
CA LYS A 354 -15.20 12.93 2.73
C LYS A 354 -15.17 13.19 1.23
N LEU A 355 -14.63 14.34 0.79
CA LEU A 355 -14.50 14.68 -0.62
C LEU A 355 -13.63 13.66 -1.38
N LEU A 356 -12.47 13.31 -0.83
CA LEU A 356 -11.56 12.32 -1.44
C LEU A 356 -12.14 10.91 -1.42
N ARG A 357 -12.88 10.55 -0.37
CA ARG A 357 -13.50 9.21 -0.24
C ARG A 357 -14.54 8.95 -1.32
N GLU A 358 -15.24 9.97 -1.79
CA GLU A 358 -16.17 9.86 -2.93
C GLU A 358 -15.48 9.45 -4.24
N CYS A 359 -14.18 9.75 -4.40
CA CYS A 359 -13.38 9.36 -5.57
C CYS A 359 -12.92 7.90 -5.55
N ILE A 360 -13.01 7.21 -4.40
CA ILE A 360 -12.52 5.84 -4.28
C ILE A 360 -13.57 4.90 -4.86
N THR A 361 -13.45 4.65 -6.16
CA THR A 361 -14.22 3.63 -6.88
C THR A 361 -13.29 2.47 -7.25
N GLY A 362 -13.80 1.23 -7.24
CA GLY A 362 -13.07 0.10 -7.81
C GLY A 362 -12.76 0.34 -9.30
N GLY A 363 -11.74 -0.35 -9.81
CA GLY A 363 -11.35 -0.25 -11.22
C GLY A 363 -12.43 -0.73 -12.19
N LEU A 364 -12.28 -0.38 -13.46
CA LEU A 364 -13.16 -0.83 -14.54
C LEU A 364 -12.88 -2.32 -14.80
N ALA A 365 -13.61 -3.20 -14.12
CA ALA A 365 -13.58 -4.63 -14.43
C ALA A 365 -14.47 -4.90 -15.66
N ALA A 366 -14.06 -4.38 -16.82
CA ALA A 366 -14.67 -4.72 -18.10
C ALA A 366 -13.69 -5.61 -18.89
N VAL A 367 -13.88 -6.93 -18.81
CA VAL A 367 -13.27 -7.86 -19.76
C VAL A 367 -14.20 -7.91 -20.95
N PHE A 368 -13.90 -7.12 -21.98
CA PHE A 368 -14.60 -7.24 -23.25
C PHE A 368 -14.12 -8.50 -23.96
N HIS A 369 -14.94 -9.54 -24.01
CA HIS A 369 -14.73 -10.66 -24.92
C HIS A 369 -15.09 -10.21 -26.35
N ARG A 370 -14.19 -9.44 -26.97
CA ARG A 370 -14.31 -9.08 -28.39
C ARG A 370 -13.33 -9.93 -29.20
N GLU A 371 -13.87 -10.66 -30.16
CA GLU A 371 -13.08 -11.28 -31.21
C GLU A 371 -12.90 -10.24 -32.32
N ASN A 372 -11.65 -9.82 -32.54
CA ASN A 372 -11.27 -9.05 -33.71
C ASN A 372 -10.43 -9.97 -34.59
N ILE A 373 -10.79 -10.05 -35.88
CA ILE A 373 -10.10 -10.87 -36.87
C ILE A 373 -9.59 -9.94 -37.97
N ALA A 374 -8.29 -10.03 -38.26
CA ALA A 374 -7.66 -9.29 -39.33
C ALA A 374 -8.39 -9.50 -40.67
N ASP A 375 -8.60 -8.41 -41.41
CA ASP A 375 -9.27 -8.35 -42.72
C ASP A 375 -10.75 -8.77 -42.73
N LYS A 376 -11.35 -9.06 -41.56
CA LYS A 376 -12.76 -9.47 -41.44
C LYS A 376 -13.59 -8.60 -40.52
N THR A 377 -13.01 -8.11 -39.44
CA THR A 377 -13.75 -7.29 -38.48
C THR A 377 -13.77 -5.85 -38.96
N HIS A 378 -14.97 -5.34 -39.26
CA HIS A 378 -15.18 -3.95 -39.63
C HIS A 378 -14.96 -3.02 -38.43
N ILE A 379 -14.50 -1.80 -38.70
CA ILE A 379 -14.39 -0.77 -37.67
C ILE A 379 -15.79 -0.19 -37.44
N ASN A 380 -16.27 -0.31 -36.20
CA ASN A 380 -17.55 0.26 -35.80
C ASN A 380 -17.41 1.76 -35.51
N GLU A 381 -18.30 2.57 -36.08
CA GLU A 381 -18.41 4.00 -35.83
C GLU A 381 -19.69 4.32 -35.08
N LEU A 382 -19.59 5.29 -34.16
CA LEU A 382 -20.71 5.81 -33.38
C LEU A 382 -20.99 7.25 -33.81
N ASN A 383 -22.24 7.54 -34.15
CA ASN A 383 -22.69 8.89 -34.52
C ASN A 383 -23.95 9.27 -33.71
N TYR A 384 -23.88 10.41 -33.04
CA TYR A 384 -25.00 11.03 -32.35
C TYR A 384 -25.83 11.87 -33.31
N ASP A 385 -27.11 11.49 -33.44
CA ASP A 385 -28.11 12.29 -34.12
C ASP A 385 -28.85 13.17 -33.11
N GLU A 386 -28.67 14.48 -33.23
CA GLU A 386 -29.30 15.47 -32.35
C GLU A 386 -30.82 15.57 -32.54
N GLN A 387 -31.36 15.26 -33.72
CA GLN A 387 -32.80 15.33 -33.99
C GLN A 387 -33.56 14.21 -33.28
N THR A 388 -33.05 12.99 -33.36
CA THR A 388 -33.66 11.83 -32.69
C THR A 388 -33.14 11.61 -31.27
N ASN A 389 -32.07 12.31 -30.88
CA ASN A 389 -31.36 12.14 -29.60
C ASN A 389 -30.88 10.71 -29.38
N LYS A 390 -30.37 10.06 -30.43
CA LYS A 390 -29.89 8.67 -30.43
C LYS A 390 -28.45 8.58 -30.88
N VAL A 391 -27.75 7.56 -30.39
CA VAL A 391 -26.45 7.14 -30.94
C VAL A 391 -26.71 6.00 -31.92
N ILE A 392 -26.26 6.19 -33.16
CA ILE A 392 -26.30 5.23 -34.25
C ILE A 392 -24.93 4.54 -34.27
N SER A 393 -24.94 3.21 -34.16
CA SER A 393 -23.76 2.37 -34.32
C SER A 393 -23.83 1.69 -35.68
N GLN A 394 -22.79 1.88 -36.48
CA GLN A 394 -22.71 1.31 -37.83
C GLN A 394 -21.28 0.94 -38.16
N ASP A 395 -21.11 -0.13 -38.93
CA ASP A 395 -19.81 -0.53 -39.42
C ASP A 395 -19.42 0.35 -40.61
N ASN A 396 -18.17 0.83 -40.62
CA ASN A 396 -17.63 1.54 -41.77
C ASN A 396 -17.00 0.55 -42.77
N GLU A 397 -16.53 1.07 -43.90
CA GLU A 397 -15.90 0.28 -44.96
C GLU A 397 -14.50 -0.27 -44.60
N ASN A 398 -13.90 0.24 -43.52
CA ASN A 398 -12.57 -0.16 -43.09
C ASN A 398 -12.62 -1.45 -42.27
N VAL A 399 -11.63 -2.31 -42.47
CA VAL A 399 -11.43 -3.54 -41.70
C VAL A 399 -10.18 -3.42 -40.83
N ALA A 400 -10.22 -4.05 -39.65
CA ALA A 400 -9.05 -4.17 -38.80
C ALA A 400 -7.99 -5.02 -39.53
N ILE A 401 -6.81 -4.46 -39.81
CA ILE A 401 -5.70 -5.19 -40.48
C ILE A 401 -4.65 -5.70 -39.48
N HIS A 402 -4.55 -5.06 -38.32
CA HIS A 402 -3.57 -5.34 -37.28
C HIS A 402 -4.22 -5.21 -35.91
N ILE A 403 -3.84 -6.10 -34.98
CA ILE A 403 -4.29 -6.07 -33.58
C ILE A 403 -3.04 -5.91 -32.71
N ILE A 404 -2.99 -4.81 -31.98
CA ILE A 404 -1.93 -4.54 -31.00
C ILE A 404 -2.58 -4.57 -29.62
N ALA A 405 -2.15 -5.49 -28.77
CA ALA A 405 -2.51 -5.49 -27.36
C ALA A 405 -1.43 -4.76 -26.58
N LEU A 406 -1.73 -3.53 -26.14
CA LEU A 406 -0.92 -2.81 -25.16
C LEU A 406 -1.47 -3.17 -23.77
N ASP A 407 -0.70 -3.91 -22.97
CA ASP A 407 -1.05 -4.17 -21.58
C ASP A 407 -0.93 -2.87 -20.76
N GLY A 408 -2.06 -2.34 -20.32
CA GLY A 408 -2.17 -1.07 -19.59
C GLY A 408 -1.84 -1.15 -18.10
N ASN A 409 -1.42 -2.31 -17.58
CA ASN A 409 -1.27 -2.52 -16.14
C ASN A 409 -0.08 -1.80 -15.48
N SER A 410 0.83 -1.19 -16.25
CA SER A 410 2.13 -0.71 -15.72
C SER A 410 2.29 0.81 -15.59
N LEU A 411 1.29 1.63 -15.97
CA LEU A 411 1.49 3.09 -16.18
C LEU A 411 1.06 4.02 -15.03
N TYR A 412 0.49 3.49 -13.95
CA TYR A 412 -0.10 4.33 -12.89
C TYR A 412 0.93 5.08 -12.04
N LEU A 413 2.07 4.43 -11.75
CA LEU A 413 3.08 5.01 -10.86
C LEU A 413 3.88 6.14 -11.52
N SER A 414 4.14 6.08 -12.83
CA SER A 414 4.86 7.16 -13.54
C SER A 414 4.05 8.44 -13.64
N SER A 415 2.72 8.29 -13.77
CA SER A 415 1.81 9.42 -13.92
C SER A 415 1.80 10.32 -12.68
N TYR A 416 1.81 9.76 -11.46
CA TYR A 416 1.78 10.52 -10.20
C TYR A 416 3.11 10.41 -9.43
N SER A 417 4.22 10.75 -10.08
CA SER A 417 5.55 10.64 -9.48
C SER A 417 6.27 11.98 -9.35
N GLY A 418 5.82 13.01 -10.08
CA GLY A 418 6.60 14.22 -10.31
C GLY A 418 7.69 14.07 -11.39
N VAL A 419 7.86 12.90 -12.00
CA VAL A 419 8.73 12.70 -13.17
C VAL A 419 8.24 13.59 -14.31
N LYS A 420 9.18 14.24 -15.02
CA LYS A 420 8.84 15.07 -16.18
C LYS A 420 8.33 14.21 -17.34
N ASN A 421 7.18 14.59 -17.89
CA ASN A 421 6.55 14.02 -19.06
C ASN A 421 5.97 15.16 -19.92
N GLN A 422 6.47 15.28 -21.15
CA GLN A 422 6.08 16.34 -22.10
C GLN A 422 4.59 16.30 -22.49
N ASN A 423 3.92 15.16 -22.28
CA ASN A 423 2.49 15.03 -22.53
C ASN A 423 1.62 15.68 -21.43
N ILE A 424 2.21 16.29 -20.40
CA ILE A 424 1.48 16.95 -19.30
C ILE A 424 1.58 18.47 -19.47
N PRO A 425 0.60 19.14 -20.10
CA PRO A 425 0.75 20.55 -20.47
C PRO A 425 0.52 21.54 -19.32
N TYR A 426 0.12 21.08 -18.13
CA TYR A 426 -0.46 21.96 -17.10
C TYR A 426 0.53 22.49 -16.07
N THR A 427 1.48 21.67 -15.62
CA THR A 427 2.31 22.00 -14.44
C THR A 427 3.77 21.61 -14.67
N ASP A 428 4.54 22.43 -15.39
CA ASP A 428 5.96 22.22 -15.75
C ASP A 428 6.25 20.81 -16.31
N CYS A 429 5.36 20.28 -17.16
CA CYS A 429 5.48 18.92 -17.68
C CYS A 429 5.54 17.85 -16.58
N ARG A 430 4.91 18.06 -15.43
CA ARG A 430 4.88 17.12 -14.30
C ARG A 430 3.45 16.90 -13.85
N MET A 431 3.13 15.69 -13.40
CA MET A 431 1.94 15.47 -12.59
C MET A 431 2.40 15.22 -11.17
N TYR A 432 2.15 16.21 -10.33
CA TYR A 432 2.64 16.30 -8.97
C TYR A 432 1.83 15.40 -8.02
N MET A 433 2.50 14.95 -6.96
CA MET A 433 1.87 14.23 -5.87
C MET A 433 1.19 15.19 -4.88
N ALA A 434 0.13 14.67 -4.26
CA ALA A 434 -0.59 15.34 -3.19
C ALA A 434 0.26 15.35 -1.91
N GLY A 435 0.72 16.54 -1.50
CA GLY A 435 1.34 16.79 -0.21
C GLY A 435 0.32 17.07 0.90
N LYS A 436 0.65 18.04 1.76
CA LYS A 436 -0.22 18.50 2.84
C LYS A 436 -1.47 19.22 2.31
N SER A 437 -2.63 19.00 2.92
CA SER A 437 -3.84 19.77 2.63
C SER A 437 -3.67 21.25 3.03
N ARG A 438 -3.95 22.17 2.11
CA ARG A 438 -3.85 23.62 2.33
C ARG A 438 -5.13 24.19 2.89
N PHE A 439 -6.23 24.03 2.16
CA PHE A 439 -7.55 24.50 2.57
C PHE A 439 -8.69 23.76 1.89
N TYR A 440 -9.87 23.91 2.49
CA TYR A 440 -11.16 23.49 1.93
C TYR A 440 -12.05 24.72 1.74
N SER A 441 -12.75 24.80 0.62
CA SER A 441 -13.69 25.90 0.35
C SER A 441 -14.94 25.40 -0.38
N VAL A 442 -16.07 26.04 -0.09
CA VAL A 442 -17.36 25.88 -0.80
C VAL A 442 -17.73 27.14 -1.58
N LYS A 443 -16.87 28.17 -1.57
CA LYS A 443 -17.15 29.45 -2.23
C LYS A 443 -16.83 29.34 -3.72
N SER A 444 -17.83 29.48 -4.58
CA SER A 444 -17.71 29.27 -6.03
C SER A 444 -16.61 30.12 -6.68
N TYR A 445 -16.42 31.38 -6.25
CA TYR A 445 -15.35 32.22 -6.79
C TYR A 445 -13.94 31.71 -6.46
N VAL A 446 -13.75 31.10 -5.27
CA VAL A 446 -12.46 30.48 -4.90
C VAL A 446 -12.21 29.26 -5.77
N ILE A 447 -13.24 28.41 -5.94
CA ILE A 447 -13.17 27.19 -6.74
C ILE A 447 -12.83 27.53 -8.20
N LYS A 448 -13.58 28.46 -8.80
CA LYS A 448 -13.34 28.94 -10.16
C LYS A 448 -11.94 29.52 -10.33
N ASN A 449 -11.48 30.35 -9.40
CA ASN A 449 -10.13 30.92 -9.46
C ASN A 449 -9.04 29.85 -9.45
N CYS A 450 -9.14 28.82 -8.58
CA CYS A 450 -8.16 27.72 -8.56
C CYS A 450 -8.15 26.92 -9.88
N ILE A 451 -9.33 26.64 -10.45
CA ILE A 451 -9.47 25.91 -11.72
C ILE A 451 -8.85 26.70 -12.87
N ASP A 452 -9.20 28.00 -12.98
CA ASP A 452 -8.80 28.85 -14.10
C ASP A 452 -7.31 29.19 -14.08
N GLN A 453 -6.73 29.36 -12.89
CA GLN A 453 -5.31 29.72 -12.77
C GLN A 453 -4.36 28.58 -13.16
N ARG A 454 -4.80 27.32 -13.07
CA ARG A 454 -3.99 26.12 -13.32
C ARG A 454 -2.66 26.07 -12.54
N LYS A 455 -2.64 26.64 -11.33
CA LYS A 455 -1.45 26.73 -10.46
C LYS A 455 -1.49 25.83 -9.24
N ASP A 456 -2.68 25.41 -8.84
CA ASP A 456 -2.89 24.62 -7.64
C ASP A 456 -3.21 23.18 -8.02
N ILE A 457 -2.74 22.23 -7.23
CA ILE A 457 -3.27 20.86 -7.23
C ILE A 457 -4.48 20.83 -6.33
N PHE A 458 -5.57 20.25 -6.84
CA PHE A 458 -6.81 20.19 -6.10
C PHE A 458 -7.65 18.99 -6.47
N VAL A 459 -8.58 18.70 -5.57
CA VAL A 459 -9.74 17.87 -5.85
C VAL A 459 -10.98 18.74 -5.70
N THR A 460 -11.85 18.78 -6.70
CA THR A 460 -13.04 19.63 -6.71
C THR A 460 -14.28 18.84 -7.07
N LYS A 461 -15.42 19.30 -6.55
CA LYS A 461 -16.74 18.75 -6.81
C LYS A 461 -17.59 19.76 -7.56
N VAL A 462 -17.99 19.41 -8.77
CA VAL A 462 -18.63 20.32 -9.76
C VAL A 462 -19.76 19.62 -10.51
N LYS A 463 -20.64 20.40 -11.14
CA LYS A 463 -21.60 19.94 -12.17
C LYS A 463 -21.20 20.50 -13.52
N GLU A 464 -21.55 19.79 -14.58
CA GLU A 464 -20.90 20.00 -15.87
C GLU A 464 -21.54 19.15 -16.98
N TYR A 465 -21.19 19.49 -18.21
CA TYR A 465 -21.60 18.78 -19.41
C TYR A 465 -20.64 19.09 -20.56
N PHE A 466 -20.57 18.19 -21.55
CA PHE A 466 -20.09 18.55 -22.88
C PHE A 466 -21.27 19.10 -23.71
N PRO A 467 -21.10 20.22 -24.44
CA PRO A 467 -22.09 20.64 -25.42
C PRO A 467 -22.30 19.53 -26.47
N LYS A 468 -23.54 19.36 -26.95
CA LYS A 468 -23.91 18.29 -27.91
C LYS A 468 -23.06 18.32 -29.18
N SER A 469 -22.60 19.49 -29.60
CA SER A 469 -21.69 19.67 -30.74
C SER A 469 -20.39 18.88 -30.63
N TYR A 470 -19.96 18.50 -29.42
CA TYR A 470 -18.75 17.71 -29.17
C TYR A 470 -19.01 16.20 -29.07
N TYR A 471 -20.27 15.74 -29.06
CA TYR A 471 -20.59 14.33 -28.78
C TYR A 471 -19.95 13.39 -29.80
N ASN A 472 -20.05 13.68 -31.09
CA ASN A 472 -19.47 12.84 -32.14
C ASN A 472 -17.94 12.67 -32.01
N ASN A 473 -17.23 13.68 -31.49
CA ASN A 473 -15.79 13.60 -31.28
C ASN A 473 -15.41 12.78 -30.04
N LEU A 474 -16.34 12.64 -29.09
CA LEU A 474 -16.12 12.01 -27.79
C LEU A 474 -16.76 10.63 -27.66
N LEU A 475 -17.68 10.26 -28.56
CA LEU A 475 -18.45 9.02 -28.48
C LEU A 475 -17.59 7.75 -28.52
N ALA A 476 -16.47 7.79 -29.24
CA ALA A 476 -15.54 6.66 -29.33
C ALA A 476 -14.94 6.31 -27.94
N LEU A 477 -14.74 7.32 -27.09
CA LEU A 477 -14.28 7.15 -25.72
C LEU A 477 -14.85 8.26 -24.83
N PRO A 478 -16.07 8.09 -24.30
CA PRO A 478 -16.68 9.11 -23.46
C PRO A 478 -15.80 9.35 -22.23
N PRO A 479 -15.36 10.59 -21.97
CA PRO A 479 -14.22 10.79 -21.10
C PRO A 479 -14.60 10.81 -19.61
N ILE A 480 -15.89 10.78 -19.25
CA ILE A 480 -16.36 10.84 -17.85
C ILE A 480 -16.53 9.45 -17.27
N PHE A 481 -15.61 9.00 -16.42
CA PHE A 481 -15.70 7.71 -15.73
C PHE A 481 -16.55 7.82 -14.47
N ARG A 482 -17.62 7.02 -14.36
CA ARG A 482 -18.52 7.09 -13.20
C ARG A 482 -19.10 5.75 -12.80
N ASN A 483 -19.08 5.49 -11.49
CA ASN A 483 -19.78 4.37 -10.89
C ASN A 483 -21.23 4.74 -10.59
N ILE A 484 -22.14 4.34 -11.48
CA ILE A 484 -23.58 4.60 -11.38
C ILE A 484 -24.35 3.32 -11.12
N GLU A 485 -25.51 3.45 -10.48
CA GLU A 485 -26.50 2.39 -10.39
C GLU A 485 -27.31 2.36 -11.68
N ILE A 486 -27.37 1.19 -12.31
CA ILE A 486 -28.11 0.96 -13.55
C ILE A 486 -29.17 -0.10 -13.25
N GLU A 487 -30.39 0.17 -13.71
CA GLU A 487 -31.48 -0.80 -13.67
C GLU A 487 -31.38 -1.70 -14.90
N ASN A 488 -31.46 -3.02 -14.71
CA ASN A 488 -31.38 -4.01 -15.79
C ASN A 488 -32.68 -4.10 -16.61
N MET A 489 -33.23 -2.94 -16.99
CA MET A 489 -34.44 -2.80 -17.81
C MET A 489 -34.06 -2.58 -19.27
N GLU A 490 -34.83 -3.13 -20.20
CA GLU A 490 -34.59 -3.01 -21.64
C GLU A 490 -34.43 -1.56 -22.11
N GLU A 491 -35.25 -0.66 -21.58
CA GLU A 491 -35.22 0.79 -21.87
C GLU A 491 -33.88 1.47 -21.46
N VAL A 492 -33.16 0.87 -20.51
CA VAL A 492 -31.93 1.42 -19.92
C VAL A 492 -30.68 0.80 -20.54
N ILE A 493 -30.64 -0.53 -20.67
CA ILE A 493 -29.46 -1.26 -21.18
C ILE A 493 -29.54 -1.60 -22.68
N GLY A 494 -30.70 -1.37 -23.30
CA GLY A 494 -30.98 -1.69 -24.70
C GLY A 494 -31.40 -3.14 -24.92
N GLU A 495 -32.16 -3.35 -26.00
CA GLU A 495 -32.72 -4.64 -26.42
C GLU A 495 -31.67 -5.76 -26.48
N TYR A 496 -30.51 -5.48 -27.07
CA TYR A 496 -29.44 -6.48 -27.22
C TYR A 496 -28.93 -6.98 -25.86
N MET A 497 -28.53 -6.07 -24.97
CA MET A 497 -27.99 -6.44 -23.66
C MET A 497 -29.05 -7.12 -22.81
N TYR A 498 -30.29 -6.64 -22.87
CA TYR A 498 -31.43 -7.24 -22.18
C TYR A 498 -31.69 -8.68 -22.67
N SER A 499 -31.71 -8.90 -23.99
CA SER A 499 -31.89 -10.22 -24.59
C SER A 499 -30.76 -11.20 -24.23
N GLN A 500 -29.50 -10.75 -24.24
CA GLN A 500 -28.37 -11.58 -23.80
C GLN A 500 -28.50 -11.96 -22.33
N ALA A 501 -28.90 -11.02 -21.50
CA ALA A 501 -29.02 -11.24 -20.08
C ALA A 501 -30.19 -12.21 -19.76
N GLN A 502 -31.30 -12.14 -20.50
CA GLN A 502 -32.36 -13.16 -20.48
C GLN A 502 -31.86 -14.54 -20.93
N LYS A 503 -31.17 -14.61 -22.07
CA LYS A 503 -30.62 -15.85 -22.64
C LYS A 503 -29.70 -16.58 -21.65
N HIS A 504 -28.92 -15.84 -20.87
CA HIS A 504 -28.01 -16.37 -19.87
C HIS A 504 -28.61 -16.45 -18.46
N SER A 505 -29.92 -16.25 -18.29
CA SER A 505 -30.63 -16.32 -17.01
C SER A 505 -30.05 -15.39 -15.93
N LEU A 506 -29.58 -14.22 -16.34
CA LEU A 506 -29.06 -13.20 -15.42
C LEU A 506 -30.22 -12.49 -14.68
N PRO A 507 -29.99 -11.91 -13.48
CA PRO A 507 -31.05 -11.24 -12.72
C PRO A 507 -31.51 -9.92 -13.36
N MET A 508 -32.74 -9.85 -13.87
CA MET A 508 -33.25 -8.71 -14.65
C MET A 508 -33.87 -7.59 -13.81
N ASN A 509 -34.37 -7.90 -12.61
CA ASN A 509 -35.02 -6.91 -11.74
C ASN A 509 -34.08 -6.40 -10.64
N LYS A 510 -32.77 -6.41 -10.90
CA LYS A 510 -31.77 -5.92 -9.95
C LYS A 510 -31.16 -4.61 -10.44
N LYS A 511 -30.87 -3.77 -9.45
CA LYS A 511 -30.02 -2.59 -9.60
C LYS A 511 -28.59 -3.05 -9.44
N ASP A 512 -27.78 -2.82 -10.46
CA ASP A 512 -26.36 -3.15 -10.43
C ASP A 512 -25.55 -1.86 -10.48
N ARG A 513 -24.54 -1.74 -9.60
CA ARG A 513 -23.55 -0.68 -9.71
C ARG A 513 -22.52 -1.05 -10.77
N LYS A 514 -22.34 -0.18 -11.76
CA LYS A 514 -21.38 -0.34 -12.85
C LYS A 514 -20.51 0.91 -12.93
N LEU A 515 -19.19 0.72 -13.01
CA LEU A 515 -18.31 1.76 -13.53
C LEU A 515 -18.48 1.79 -15.05
N THR A 516 -18.83 2.95 -15.59
CA THR A 516 -19.05 3.17 -17.02
C THR A 516 -18.48 4.53 -17.43
N THR A 517 -18.50 4.82 -18.72
CA THR A 517 -18.11 6.10 -19.31
C THR A 517 -19.33 6.88 -19.79
N LEU A 518 -19.31 8.21 -19.62
CA LEU A 518 -20.42 9.12 -19.93
C LEU A 518 -19.92 10.38 -20.66
N LEU A 519 -20.86 11.09 -21.29
CA LEU A 519 -20.63 12.40 -21.96
C LEU A 519 -21.08 13.62 -21.12
N TYR A 520 -21.70 13.42 -19.97
CA TYR A 520 -22.04 14.49 -19.01
C TYR A 520 -22.33 13.88 -17.64
N THR A 521 -22.37 14.70 -16.57
CA THR A 521 -22.58 14.19 -15.20
C THR A 521 -24.03 13.87 -14.85
N ASN A 522 -24.94 13.84 -15.83
CA ASN A 522 -26.37 13.65 -15.60
C ASN A 522 -26.96 14.65 -14.58
N GLY A 523 -26.50 15.90 -14.62
CA GLY A 523 -26.93 16.97 -13.71
C GLY A 523 -26.50 16.78 -12.25
N GLN A 524 -25.70 15.76 -11.95
CA GLN A 524 -25.22 15.45 -10.61
C GLN A 524 -23.82 16.03 -10.37
N TYR A 525 -23.52 16.30 -9.11
CA TYR A 525 -22.15 16.65 -8.75
C TYR A 525 -21.24 15.42 -8.84
N MET A 526 -20.06 15.62 -9.40
CA MET A 526 -19.01 14.62 -9.45
C MET A 526 -17.69 15.24 -9.01
N VAL A 527 -16.79 14.40 -8.51
CA VAL A 527 -15.50 14.82 -7.96
C VAL A 527 -14.39 14.53 -8.97
N PHE A 528 -13.51 15.51 -9.19
CA PHE A 528 -12.41 15.45 -10.14
C PHE A 528 -11.12 15.88 -9.46
N ASN A 529 -10.01 15.22 -9.83
CA ASN A 529 -8.70 15.81 -9.63
C ASN A 529 -8.45 16.89 -10.71
N ASN A 530 -7.56 17.82 -10.41
CA ASN A 530 -7.22 18.96 -11.27
C ASN A 530 -6.80 18.54 -12.69
N TYR A 531 -5.90 17.55 -12.83
CA TYR A 531 -5.38 17.13 -14.13
C TYR A 531 -6.45 16.55 -15.05
N TYR A 532 -7.31 15.71 -14.48
CA TYR A 532 -8.44 15.14 -15.18
C TYR A 532 -9.45 16.22 -15.56
N LEU A 533 -9.77 17.14 -14.64
CA LEU A 533 -10.70 18.23 -14.93
C LEU A 533 -10.17 19.18 -16.01
N TRP A 534 -8.88 19.54 -15.98
CA TRP A 534 -8.29 20.40 -17.00
C TRP A 534 -8.28 19.74 -18.37
N LEU A 535 -8.01 18.43 -18.44
CA LEU A 535 -8.15 17.67 -19.69
C LEU A 535 -9.58 17.73 -20.22
N LEU A 536 -10.58 17.54 -19.37
CA LEU A 536 -11.98 17.66 -19.78
C LEU A 536 -12.28 19.08 -20.31
N ILE A 537 -11.86 20.13 -19.59
CA ILE A 537 -12.04 21.52 -20.01
C ILE A 537 -11.44 21.76 -21.40
N ASP A 538 -10.23 21.26 -21.66
CA ASP A 538 -9.56 21.39 -22.96
C ASP A 538 -10.28 20.62 -24.08
N LEU A 539 -11.01 19.55 -23.75
CA LEU A 539 -11.90 18.83 -24.66
C LEU A 539 -13.27 19.51 -24.88
N GLY A 540 -13.51 20.69 -24.29
CA GLY A 540 -14.75 21.46 -24.45
C GLY A 540 -15.76 21.29 -23.31
N PHE A 541 -15.32 20.83 -22.14
CA PHE A 541 -16.18 20.63 -20.98
C PHE A 541 -16.58 21.93 -20.30
N VAL A 542 -17.87 22.10 -20.00
CA VAL A 542 -18.42 23.32 -19.41
C VAL A 542 -18.89 23.05 -17.99
N ILE A 543 -18.28 23.74 -17.02
CA ILE A 543 -18.71 23.72 -15.62
C ILE A 543 -19.91 24.65 -15.44
N THR A 544 -20.99 24.11 -14.87
CA THR A 544 -22.24 24.83 -14.61
C THR A 544 -22.43 25.21 -13.16
N ASP A 545 -21.81 24.48 -12.23
CA ASP A 545 -21.96 24.73 -10.80
C ASP A 545 -20.77 24.19 -10.00
N TYR A 546 -20.47 24.84 -8.88
CA TYR A 546 -19.33 24.56 -8.01
C TYR A 546 -19.80 24.24 -6.60
N LYS A 547 -19.38 23.08 -6.06
CA LYS A 547 -19.80 22.63 -4.72
C LYS A 547 -18.71 22.72 -3.68
N ALA A 548 -17.52 22.23 -4.00
CA ALA A 548 -16.42 22.18 -3.05
C ALA A 548 -15.07 22.06 -3.76
N ILE A 549 -14.01 22.50 -3.09
CA ILE A 549 -12.63 22.25 -3.48
C ILE A 549 -11.79 21.96 -2.23
N ALA A 550 -10.88 21.00 -2.36
CA ALA A 550 -9.77 20.80 -1.44
C ALA A 550 -8.48 21.06 -2.23
N VAL A 551 -7.70 22.05 -1.79
CA VAL A 551 -6.42 22.39 -2.39
C VAL A 551 -5.30 21.77 -1.56
N ILE A 552 -4.30 21.22 -2.23
CA ILE A 552 -3.22 20.42 -1.65
C ILE A 552 -1.89 20.98 -2.13
N GLU A 553 -0.86 20.94 -1.28
CA GLU A 553 0.51 21.29 -1.66
C GLU A 553 1.06 20.31 -2.72
N GLU A 554 1.89 20.83 -3.62
CA GLU A 554 2.58 20.04 -4.64
C GLU A 554 3.80 19.33 -4.06
N ASN A 555 4.07 18.12 -4.55
CA ASN A 555 5.22 17.34 -4.08
C ASN A 555 5.79 16.42 -5.19
N THR A 556 7.10 16.17 -5.16
CA THR A 556 7.83 15.28 -6.11
C THR A 556 8.66 14.21 -5.40
N VAL A 557 8.38 13.91 -4.12
CA VAL A 557 9.22 13.05 -3.27
C VAL A 557 9.34 11.61 -3.76
N TYR A 558 8.37 11.12 -4.54
CA TYR A 558 8.41 9.77 -5.13
C TYR A 558 9.08 9.71 -6.51
N GLU A 559 9.60 10.83 -7.02
CA GLU A 559 10.30 10.85 -8.31
C GLU A 559 11.49 9.89 -8.30
N SER A 560 12.31 9.91 -7.24
CA SER A 560 13.46 9.01 -7.08
C SER A 560 13.04 7.54 -7.06
N PHE A 561 12.00 7.21 -6.27
CA PHE A 561 11.43 5.87 -6.20
C PHE A 561 11.04 5.34 -7.58
N VAL A 562 10.30 6.14 -8.35
CA VAL A 562 9.80 5.72 -9.65
C VAL A 562 10.93 5.58 -10.67
N ARG A 563 11.90 6.49 -10.69
CA ARG A 563 13.05 6.39 -11.59
C ARG A 563 13.85 5.12 -11.37
N ILE A 564 14.18 4.82 -10.11
CA ILE A 564 15.04 3.69 -9.76
C ILE A 564 14.30 2.36 -9.84
N MET A 565 13.08 2.29 -9.31
CA MET A 565 12.36 1.01 -9.22
C MET A 565 11.64 0.63 -10.52
N MET A 566 11.37 1.59 -11.41
CA MET A 566 10.64 1.36 -12.66
C MET A 566 11.44 1.69 -13.92
N ASN A 567 12.71 2.08 -13.80
CA ASN A 567 13.61 2.43 -14.90
C ASN A 567 13.04 3.50 -15.86
N PHE A 568 12.55 4.63 -15.30
CA PHE A 568 12.00 5.77 -16.07
C PHE A 568 13.00 6.89 -16.38
#